data_AF-A0A837AF97-F1
#
_entry.id   AF-A0A837AF97-F1
#
_cell.length_a   1.000
_cell.length_b   1.000
_cell.length_c   1.000
_cell.angle_alpha   90.00
_cell.angle_beta   90.00
_cell.angle_gamma   90.00
#
_symmetry.space_group_name_H-M   'P 1'
#
loop_
_entity.id
_entity.type
_entity.pdbx_description
1 polymer ?
#
loop_
_entity_poly.entity_id
_entity_poly.type
_entity_poly.pdbx_seq_one_letter_code
_entity_poly.pdbx_strand_id
1 'polypeptide(L)'
;MKLVKLLPTFAAAAVLAACSTVSDVASSTANAVGNAGSAVVDGASAVGTAMSDGATAAKDMVTGSKTIAYICSVNGKTNQPVLAVYTFNNGEPSTATVTINKKVVGKNLKVDTTYQDGVKFVSGKKVWSLDMGFNAKTAETTVPVMFTANNQILAKNCTVAK
;
A
#
# COMPACT_ATOMS: atom_id res chain seq x y z
N MET A 1 7.87 -7.40 -53.80
CA MET A 1 8.37 -8.43 -52.88
C MET A 1 7.33 -8.65 -51.80
N LYS A 2 6.74 -9.86 -51.74
CA LYS A 2 5.63 -10.23 -50.84
C LYS A 2 6.20 -10.63 -49.48
N LEU A 3 5.90 -9.88 -48.42
CA LEU A 3 6.28 -10.21 -47.04
C LEU A 3 5.10 -10.86 -46.33
N VAL A 4 5.13 -12.19 -46.28
CA VAL A 4 4.23 -13.02 -45.46
C VAL A 4 4.74 -12.94 -44.01
N LYS A 5 3.90 -12.47 -43.09
CA LYS A 5 4.17 -12.47 -41.64
C LYS A 5 3.23 -13.46 -40.97
N LEU A 6 3.78 -14.63 -40.62
CA LEU A 6 3.18 -15.60 -39.70
C LEU A 6 3.38 -15.10 -38.27
N LEU A 7 2.29 -15.00 -37.50
CA LEU A 7 2.31 -14.73 -36.07
C LEU A 7 1.91 -16.02 -35.32
N PRO A 8 2.63 -16.43 -34.26
CA PRO A 8 2.22 -17.54 -33.41
C PRO A 8 1.18 -17.07 -32.38
N THR A 9 0.03 -17.73 -32.37
CA THR A 9 -1.01 -17.64 -31.33
C THR A 9 -0.56 -18.41 -30.09
N PHE A 10 -0.24 -17.70 -29.01
CA PHE A 10 -0.02 -18.31 -27.70
C PHE A 10 -1.33 -18.36 -26.89
N ALA A 11 -1.57 -19.54 -26.33
CA ALA A 11 -2.78 -19.97 -25.67
C ALA A 11 -3.04 -19.24 -24.34
N ALA A 12 -4.31 -18.98 -24.06
CA ALA A 12 -4.83 -18.68 -22.74
C ALA A 12 -5.51 -19.92 -22.17
N ALA A 13 -5.12 -20.33 -20.96
CA ALA A 13 -5.93 -21.18 -20.10
C ALA A 13 -5.62 -20.81 -18.65
N ALA A 14 -6.55 -20.10 -18.02
CA ALA A 14 -6.58 -19.82 -16.60
C ALA A 14 -7.42 -20.90 -15.92
N VAL A 15 -6.89 -21.54 -14.87
CA VAL A 15 -7.70 -22.21 -13.84
C VAL A 15 -6.97 -22.09 -12.51
N LEU A 16 -7.49 -21.27 -11.60
CA LEU A 16 -7.30 -21.50 -10.16
C LEU A 16 -8.69 -21.59 -9.53
N ALA A 17 -9.06 -22.82 -9.20
CA ALA A 17 -10.27 -23.18 -8.50
C ALA A 17 -10.17 -22.79 -7.02
N ALA A 18 -11.32 -22.41 -6.47
CA ALA A 18 -11.55 -22.06 -5.08
C ALA A 18 -11.30 -23.23 -4.11
N CYS A 19 -10.84 -22.91 -2.90
CA CYS A 19 -11.09 -23.72 -1.71
C CYS A 19 -11.71 -22.83 -0.63
N SER A 20 -13.02 -22.96 -0.47
CA SER A 20 -13.82 -22.45 0.64
C SER A 20 -13.81 -23.45 1.80
N THR A 21 -13.58 -22.92 3.00
CA THR A 21 -14.14 -23.33 4.30
C THR A 21 -14.07 -24.81 4.72
N VAL A 22 -13.25 -25.09 5.74
CA VAL A 22 -13.67 -25.95 6.86
C VAL A 22 -13.23 -25.26 8.14
N SER A 23 -14.21 -24.81 8.92
CA SER A 23 -14.05 -24.45 10.33
C SER A 23 -14.92 -25.43 11.09
N ASP A 24 -14.34 -26.58 11.42
CA ASP A 24 -14.93 -27.50 12.38
C ASP A 24 -14.70 -26.92 13.78
N VAL A 25 -15.69 -26.16 14.26
CA VAL A 25 -15.85 -25.87 15.69
C VAL A 25 -16.88 -26.84 16.24
N ALA A 26 -16.41 -27.93 16.81
CA ALA A 26 -17.16 -28.76 17.74
C ALA A 26 -16.19 -29.74 18.40
N SER A 27 -16.02 -29.59 19.72
CA SER A 27 -16.14 -30.68 20.70
C SER A 27 -15.70 -30.17 22.06
N SER A 28 -16.71 -29.90 22.87
CA SER A 28 -16.65 -29.73 24.31
C SER A 28 -16.07 -30.99 24.96
N THR A 29 -15.10 -30.84 25.87
CA THR A 29 -14.87 -31.81 26.95
C THR A 29 -14.59 -31.03 28.24
N ALA A 30 -15.55 -31.15 29.16
CA ALA A 30 -15.45 -30.73 30.54
C ALA A 30 -14.39 -31.53 31.30
N ASN A 31 -13.74 -30.89 32.28
CA ASN A 31 -13.30 -31.49 33.55
C ASN A 31 -12.93 -30.32 34.48
N ALA A 32 -13.78 -30.01 35.45
CA ALA A 32 -13.80 -30.59 36.80
C ALA A 32 -13.09 -29.64 37.79
N VAL A 33 -13.93 -28.96 38.59
CA VAL A 33 -13.54 -28.21 39.78
C VAL A 33 -13.05 -29.18 40.85
N GLY A 34 -11.89 -28.89 41.44
CA GLY A 34 -11.34 -29.57 42.61
C GLY A 34 -10.27 -28.70 43.28
N ASN A 35 -10.66 -28.07 44.39
CA ASN A 35 -9.93 -27.09 45.19
C ASN A 35 -8.60 -27.61 45.78
N ALA A 36 -7.47 -26.93 45.48
CA ALA A 36 -6.25 -27.01 46.28
C ALA A 36 -5.31 -25.80 46.07
N GLY A 37 -5.13 -25.02 47.13
CA GLY A 37 -3.82 -24.47 47.54
C GLY A 37 -3.25 -23.27 46.79
N SER A 38 -3.27 -22.11 47.46
CA SER A 38 -2.39 -20.95 47.26
C SER A 38 -1.01 -21.28 46.69
N ALA A 39 -0.72 -20.86 45.45
CA ALA A 39 0.61 -20.44 44.96
C ALA A 39 0.62 -20.24 43.43
N VAL A 40 -0.17 -19.31 42.88
CA VAL A 40 0.05 -18.81 41.50
C VAL A 40 -0.52 -17.39 41.34
N VAL A 41 0.01 -16.40 42.06
CA VAL A 41 -0.43 -14.99 41.91
C VAL A 41 0.60 -14.07 41.23
N ASP A 42 1.80 -14.54 40.86
CA ASP A 42 2.84 -13.67 40.28
C ASP A 42 3.29 -14.03 38.84
N GLY A 43 2.62 -14.98 38.17
CA GLY A 43 2.99 -15.41 36.81
C GLY A 43 2.10 -14.89 35.68
N ALA A 44 0.86 -14.47 35.98
CA ALA A 44 -0.15 -14.19 34.94
C ALA A 44 -0.07 -12.75 34.38
N SER A 45 0.52 -11.81 35.11
CA SER A 45 0.55 -10.41 34.69
C SER A 45 1.77 -10.03 33.84
N ALA A 46 2.83 -10.86 33.81
CA ALA A 46 4.04 -10.57 33.04
C ALA A 46 4.08 -11.24 31.65
N VAL A 47 3.25 -12.26 31.41
CA VAL A 47 3.17 -12.96 30.10
C VAL A 47 2.06 -12.39 29.20
N GLY A 48 1.12 -11.62 29.75
CA GLY A 48 0.01 -11.02 29.00
C GLY A 48 0.37 -9.77 28.19
N THR A 49 1.43 -9.06 28.54
CA THR A 49 1.77 -7.76 27.91
C THR A 49 2.99 -7.83 26.99
N ALA A 50 3.81 -8.88 27.07
CA ALA A 50 5.02 -9.01 26.25
C ALA A 50 4.79 -9.71 24.88
N MET A 51 3.65 -10.37 24.68
CA MET A 51 3.33 -11.14 23.45
C MET A 51 2.47 -10.37 22.44
N SER A 52 2.02 -9.16 22.76
CA SER A 52 1.17 -8.36 21.86
C SER A 52 1.96 -7.28 21.11
N ASP A 53 2.98 -6.70 21.73
CA ASP A 53 3.72 -5.58 21.14
C ASP A 53 4.88 -6.04 20.23
N GLY A 54 5.60 -7.10 20.63
CA GLY A 54 6.72 -7.63 19.85
C GLY A 54 6.30 -8.41 18.59
N ALA A 55 5.12 -9.02 18.60
CA ALA A 55 4.60 -9.77 17.47
C ALA A 55 3.83 -8.89 16.47
N THR A 56 3.37 -7.69 16.86
CA THR A 56 2.64 -6.77 15.96
C THR A 56 3.57 -5.78 15.27
N ALA A 57 4.71 -5.45 15.89
CA ALA A 57 5.69 -4.51 15.32
C ALA A 57 6.43 -5.05 14.08
N ALA A 58 6.54 -6.37 13.90
CA ALA A 58 7.31 -7.00 12.81
C ALA A 58 6.47 -7.60 11.66
N LYS A 59 5.14 -7.69 11.78
CA LYS A 59 4.31 -8.50 10.85
C LYS A 59 3.75 -7.77 9.62
N ASP A 60 3.84 -6.44 9.56
CA ASP A 60 3.33 -5.64 8.43
C ASP A 60 4.37 -4.64 7.89
N MET A 61 5.65 -4.99 7.92
CA MET A 61 6.65 -4.25 7.14
C MET A 61 6.46 -4.63 5.67
N VAL A 62 5.50 -3.98 5.01
CA VAL A 62 5.27 -4.12 3.57
C VAL A 62 6.45 -3.48 2.85
N THR A 63 7.45 -4.30 2.51
CA THR A 63 8.47 -3.97 1.53
C THR A 63 7.96 -4.40 0.17
N GLY A 64 7.87 -3.47 -0.78
CA GLY A 64 7.29 -3.77 -2.09
C GLY A 64 6.72 -2.55 -2.78
N SER A 65 6.02 -2.79 -3.89
CA SER A 65 5.39 -1.73 -4.68
C SER A 65 3.86 -1.80 -4.56
N LYS A 66 3.21 -0.65 -4.40
CA LYS A 66 1.75 -0.52 -4.54
C LYS A 66 1.43 0.42 -5.68
N THR A 67 0.42 0.07 -6.46
CA THR A 67 -0.10 0.89 -7.55
C THR A 67 -1.46 1.43 -7.14
N ILE A 68 -1.58 2.75 -7.03
CA ILE A 68 -2.79 3.44 -6.60
C ILE A 68 -3.31 4.29 -7.74
N ALA A 69 -4.58 4.11 -8.08
CA ALA A 69 -5.29 4.94 -9.03
C ALA A 69 -6.00 6.09 -8.30
N TYR A 70 -5.90 7.28 -8.87
CA TYR A 70 -6.55 8.48 -8.39
C TYR A 70 -7.39 9.10 -9.51
N ILE A 71 -8.44 9.81 -9.11
CA ILE A 71 -9.18 10.71 -9.96
C ILE A 71 -8.84 12.13 -9.54
N CYS A 72 -8.28 12.93 -10.44
CA CYS A 72 -7.75 14.26 -10.13
C CYS A 72 -8.26 15.33 -11.09
N SER A 73 -8.07 16.59 -10.71
CA SER A 73 -8.10 17.70 -11.66
C SER A 73 -6.72 17.84 -12.32
N VAL A 74 -6.64 17.57 -13.62
CA VAL A 74 -5.40 17.61 -14.41
C VAL A 74 -5.45 18.73 -15.43
N ASN A 75 -4.51 19.67 -15.37
CA ASN A 75 -4.44 20.84 -16.28
C ASN A 75 -5.80 21.56 -16.43
N GLY A 76 -6.52 21.73 -15.33
CA GLY A 76 -7.84 22.38 -15.30
C GLY A 76 -9.03 21.47 -15.68
N LYS A 77 -8.80 20.26 -16.17
CA LYS A 77 -9.87 19.28 -16.44
C LYS A 77 -10.11 18.41 -15.21
N THR A 78 -11.36 18.31 -14.77
CA THR A 78 -11.75 17.47 -13.64
C THR A 78 -11.86 15.99 -14.05
N ASN A 79 -11.92 15.11 -13.06
CA ASN A 79 -12.17 13.68 -13.21
C ASN A 79 -11.19 12.93 -14.13
N GLN A 80 -9.91 13.32 -14.11
CA GLN A 80 -8.87 12.72 -14.93
C GLN A 80 -8.12 11.62 -14.16
N PRO A 81 -7.85 10.47 -14.79
CA PRO A 81 -7.15 9.37 -14.14
C PRO A 81 -5.66 9.70 -13.96
N VAL A 82 -5.16 9.47 -12.76
CA VAL A 82 -3.75 9.57 -12.40
C VAL A 82 -3.34 8.27 -11.72
N LEU A 83 -2.28 7.63 -12.20
CA LEU A 83 -1.75 6.40 -11.61
C LEU A 83 -0.44 6.72 -10.91
N ALA A 84 -0.32 6.35 -9.65
CA ALA A 84 0.95 6.43 -8.93
C ALA A 84 1.40 5.03 -8.50
N VAL A 85 2.64 4.70 -8.82
CA VAL A 85 3.31 3.50 -8.32
C VAL A 85 4.28 3.94 -7.23
N TYR A 86 4.04 3.49 -6.01
CA TYR A 86 4.89 3.76 -4.86
C TYR A 86 5.71 2.53 -4.52
N THR A 87 6.96 2.74 -4.14
CA THR A 87 7.78 1.71 -3.51
C THR A 87 7.97 2.04 -2.04
N PHE A 88 7.96 1.01 -1.22
CA PHE A 88 8.13 1.10 0.21
C PHE A 88 9.30 0.24 0.65
N ASN A 89 10.10 0.77 1.56
CA ASN A 89 11.15 0.05 2.26
C ASN A 89 10.74 -0.02 3.72
N ASN A 90 10.54 -1.22 4.25
CA ASN A 90 10.17 -1.39 5.66
C ASN A 90 8.88 -0.65 6.04
N GLY A 91 7.93 -0.53 5.11
CA GLY A 91 6.69 0.21 5.28
C GLY A 91 6.79 1.72 5.00
N GLU A 92 8.01 2.28 4.99
CA GLU A 92 8.25 3.70 4.74
C GLU A 92 8.32 4.02 3.23
N PRO A 93 7.79 5.17 2.79
CA PRO A 93 7.82 5.57 1.38
C PRO A 93 9.26 5.78 0.89
N SER A 94 9.58 5.21 -0.29
CA SER A 94 10.92 5.27 -0.87
C SER A 94 10.92 6.03 -2.19
N THR A 95 10.18 5.55 -3.19
CA THR A 95 10.04 6.22 -4.48
C THR A 95 8.61 6.24 -5.01
N ALA A 96 8.33 7.17 -5.91
CA ALA A 96 7.07 7.26 -6.63
C ALA A 96 7.29 7.41 -8.15
N THR A 97 6.42 6.80 -8.93
CA THR A 97 6.28 7.03 -10.37
C THR A 97 4.85 7.46 -10.66
N VAL A 98 4.68 8.63 -11.26
CA VAL A 98 3.37 9.25 -11.53
C VAL A 98 3.10 9.25 -13.04
N THR A 99 1.95 8.73 -13.40
CA THR A 99 1.44 8.64 -14.77
C THR A 99 0.15 9.43 -14.90
N ILE A 100 0.11 10.35 -15.86
CA ILE A 100 -1.06 11.17 -16.17
C ILE A 100 -1.38 10.97 -17.66
N ASN A 101 -2.64 10.74 -18.01
CA ASN A 101 -3.06 10.53 -19.41
C ASN A 101 -2.21 9.47 -20.14
N LYS A 102 -1.95 8.33 -19.46
CA LYS A 102 -1.12 7.22 -19.97
C LYS A 102 0.34 7.56 -20.26
N LYS A 103 0.82 8.75 -19.85
CA LYS A 103 2.21 9.17 -19.99
C LYS A 103 2.86 9.28 -18.61
N VAL A 104 4.02 8.66 -18.45
CA VAL A 104 4.83 8.83 -17.24
C VAL A 104 5.36 10.27 -17.21
N VAL A 105 4.90 11.04 -16.22
CA VAL A 105 5.26 12.46 -16.05
C VAL A 105 6.28 12.64 -14.93
N GLY A 106 6.24 11.81 -13.90
CA GLY A 106 7.25 11.71 -12.84
C GLY A 106 7.78 10.29 -12.78
N LYS A 107 9.09 10.09 -12.91
CA LYS A 107 9.73 8.76 -12.88
C LYS A 107 10.75 8.73 -11.76
N ASN A 108 10.70 7.70 -10.92
CA ASN A 108 11.66 7.48 -9.85
C ASN A 108 11.87 8.74 -8.97
N LEU A 109 10.77 9.39 -8.61
CA LEU A 109 10.76 10.50 -7.66
C LEU A 109 11.16 9.92 -6.30
N LYS A 110 12.20 10.44 -5.67
CA LYS A 110 12.67 9.95 -4.37
C LYS A 110 11.98 10.71 -3.25
N VAL A 111 11.69 10.04 -2.15
CA VAL A 111 11.21 10.74 -0.95
C VAL A 111 12.21 11.82 -0.53
N ASP A 112 11.72 13.00 -0.21
CA ASP A 112 12.47 14.11 0.35
C ASP A 112 12.29 14.09 1.87
N THR A 113 13.28 13.52 2.56
CA THR A 113 13.26 13.37 4.03
C THR A 113 13.46 14.68 4.77
N THR A 114 13.74 15.79 4.07
CA THR A 114 13.89 17.12 4.69
C THR A 114 12.55 17.84 4.82
N TYR A 115 11.51 17.38 4.10
CA TYR A 115 10.17 17.94 4.16
C TYR A 115 9.39 17.33 5.34
N GLN A 116 8.93 18.17 6.27
CA GLN A 116 8.28 17.73 7.51
C GLN A 116 6.74 17.84 7.48
N ASP A 117 6.19 18.67 6.59
CA ASP A 117 4.75 18.94 6.51
C ASP A 117 4.01 17.92 5.61
N GLY A 118 4.40 16.66 5.67
CA GLY A 118 3.83 15.56 4.88
C GLY A 118 4.89 14.72 4.17
N VAL A 119 4.49 14.05 3.08
CA VAL A 119 5.41 13.24 2.27
C VAL A 119 5.56 13.85 0.88
N LYS A 120 6.81 14.11 0.50
CA LYS A 120 7.13 14.68 -0.81
C LYS A 120 8.07 13.76 -1.56
N PHE A 121 7.76 13.47 -2.82
CA PHE A 121 8.65 12.77 -3.73
C PHE A 121 9.16 13.74 -4.80
N VAL A 122 10.47 13.79 -5.00
CA VAL A 122 11.13 14.80 -5.84
C VAL A 122 12.08 14.16 -6.86
N SER A 123 12.12 14.72 -8.06
CA SER A 123 13.19 14.52 -9.03
C SER A 123 13.33 15.77 -9.91
N GLY A 124 14.43 16.52 -9.72
CA GLY A 124 14.61 17.82 -10.37
C GLY A 124 13.44 18.77 -10.04
N LYS A 125 12.81 19.35 -11.07
CA LYS A 125 11.68 20.28 -10.93
C LYS A 125 10.31 19.59 -10.80
N LYS A 126 10.27 18.28 -10.56
CA LYS A 126 9.04 17.48 -10.44
C LYS A 126 8.82 17.12 -8.99
N VAL A 127 7.62 17.41 -8.49
CA VAL A 127 7.26 17.20 -7.09
C VAL A 127 5.90 16.55 -7.02
N TRP A 128 5.82 15.42 -6.32
CA TRP A 128 4.57 14.76 -5.97
C TRP A 128 4.41 14.81 -4.45
N SER A 129 3.39 15.54 -3.98
CA SER A 129 3.17 15.78 -2.55
C SER A 129 1.93 15.06 -2.06
N LEU A 130 2.03 14.44 -0.89
CA LEU A 130 0.95 13.79 -0.17
C LEU A 130 0.86 14.33 1.24
N ASP A 131 -0.28 14.06 1.87
CA ASP A 131 -0.54 14.44 3.24
C ASP A 131 0.35 13.68 4.24
N MET A 132 0.35 14.15 5.48
CA MET A 132 1.06 13.48 6.58
C MET A 132 0.54 12.07 6.84
N GLY A 133 1.44 11.17 7.27
CA GLY A 133 1.09 9.78 7.57
C GLY A 133 1.03 8.84 6.36
N PHE A 134 1.45 9.28 5.16
CA PHE A 134 1.58 8.39 4.01
C PHE A 134 2.67 7.32 4.23
N ASN A 135 2.26 6.05 4.22
CA ASN A 135 3.10 4.87 4.33
C ASN A 135 2.42 3.67 3.63
N ALA A 136 3.04 2.49 3.68
CA ALA A 136 2.51 1.32 2.98
C ALA A 136 1.10 0.91 3.46
N LYS A 137 0.75 1.14 4.73
CA LYS A 137 -0.56 0.81 5.31
C LYS A 137 -1.65 1.82 4.89
N THR A 138 -1.28 3.08 4.70
CA THR A 138 -2.21 4.17 4.36
C THR A 138 -2.27 4.48 2.87
N ALA A 139 -1.48 3.79 2.04
CA ALA A 139 -1.36 4.10 0.60
C ALA A 139 -2.69 4.10 -0.18
N GLU A 140 -3.65 3.28 0.22
CA GLU A 140 -4.96 3.14 -0.43
C GLU A 140 -6.03 4.12 0.11
N THR A 141 -5.71 4.88 1.14
CA THR A 141 -6.64 5.85 1.74
C THR A 141 -6.11 7.28 1.68
N THR A 142 -4.79 7.46 1.63
CA THR A 142 -4.16 8.78 1.57
C THR A 142 -4.30 9.39 0.17
N VAL A 143 -4.77 10.62 0.17
CA VAL A 143 -4.96 11.42 -1.03
C VAL A 143 -3.74 12.33 -1.27
N PRO A 144 -3.24 12.43 -2.51
CA PRO A 144 -2.16 13.35 -2.83
C PRO A 144 -2.67 14.80 -2.89
N VAL A 145 -1.84 15.72 -2.41
CA VAL A 145 -2.13 17.16 -2.43
C VAL A 145 -2.02 17.68 -3.86
N MET A 146 -0.87 17.44 -4.53
CA MET A 146 -0.65 17.86 -5.92
C MET A 146 0.58 17.23 -6.57
N PHE A 147 0.56 17.18 -7.91
CA PHE A 147 1.74 17.02 -8.76
C PHE A 147 2.12 18.34 -9.39
N THR A 148 3.39 18.73 -9.27
CA THR A 148 3.96 19.87 -9.98
C THR A 148 5.12 19.44 -10.86
N ALA A 149 5.27 20.10 -12.01
CA ALA A 149 6.45 19.98 -12.85
C ALA A 149 6.77 21.35 -13.45
N ASN A 150 8.04 21.77 -13.39
CA ASN A 150 8.49 23.06 -13.91
C ASN A 150 7.65 24.24 -13.38
N ASN A 151 7.37 24.23 -12.08
CA ASN A 151 6.58 25.25 -11.38
C ASN A 151 5.10 25.36 -11.84
N GLN A 152 4.59 24.36 -12.57
CA GLN A 152 3.18 24.28 -12.94
C GLN A 152 2.50 23.12 -12.21
N ILE A 153 1.28 23.35 -11.72
CA ILE A 153 0.45 22.31 -11.13
C ILE A 153 -0.19 21.51 -12.26
N LEU A 154 0.17 20.23 -12.38
CA LEU A 154 -0.33 19.35 -13.42
C LEU A 154 -1.47 18.45 -12.93
N ALA A 155 -1.49 18.11 -11.64
CA ALA A 155 -2.60 17.37 -11.01
C ALA A 155 -2.84 17.91 -9.60
N LYS A 156 -4.11 18.07 -9.19
CA LYS A 156 -4.52 18.46 -7.84
C LYS A 156 -5.95 18.00 -7.55
N ASN A 157 -6.41 18.20 -6.31
CA ASN A 157 -7.78 17.86 -5.88
C ASN A 157 -8.12 16.41 -6.22
N CYS A 158 -7.22 15.51 -5.85
CA CYS A 158 -7.35 14.10 -6.15
C CYS A 158 -8.30 13.42 -5.18
N THR A 159 -8.82 12.26 -5.58
CA THR A 159 -9.46 11.27 -4.71
C THR A 159 -8.96 9.90 -5.09
N VAL A 160 -8.95 8.94 -4.16
CA VAL A 160 -8.64 7.54 -4.48
C VAL A 160 -9.76 6.99 -5.38
N ALA A 161 -9.38 6.40 -6.51
CA ALA A 161 -10.31 5.69 -7.37
C ALA A 161 -10.66 4.34 -6.70
N LYS A 162 -11.94 4.12 -6.42
CA LYS A 162 -12.47 2.84 -5.92
C LYS A 162 -12.93 1.96 -7.08
#